data_AF-A0A9E5E9B1-F1
#
_entry.id   AF-A0A9E5E9B1-F1
#
_cell.length_a   1.000
_cell.length_b   1.000
_cell.length_c   1.000
_cell.angle_alpha   90.00
_cell.angle_beta   90.00
_cell.angle_gamma   90.00
#
_symmetry.space_group_name_H-M   'P 1'
#
loop_
_entity.id
_entity.type
_entity.pdbx_description
1 polymer ?
#
loop_
_entity_poly.entity_id
_entity_poly.type
_entity_poly.pdbx_seq_one_letter_code
_entity_poly.pdbx_strand_id
1 'polypeptide(L)'
;WQQYAEKRCVAAEQERVELADMRRLSDVGPDALQQRAAIVDKATDSIERAVDDIAAQPVADEKGQAIVPLWIADYRTYIQDRREYADALRAGNNDPFAETRVDGIPISEKVSTFAADNLMKSCAAPIDLSV
;
A
#
# COMPACT_ATOMS: atom_id res chain seq x y z
N TRP A 1 1.93 -18.29 -9.30
CA TRP A 1 2.27 -17.00 -8.67
C TRP A 1 1.03 -16.17 -8.38
N GLN A 2 0.20 -15.85 -9.38
CA GLN A 2 -1.01 -15.03 -9.22
C GLN A 2 -1.92 -15.41 -8.03
N GLN A 3 -2.41 -16.66 -7.96
CA GLN A 3 -3.29 -17.10 -6.85
C GLN A 3 -2.63 -16.98 -5.47
N TYR A 4 -1.31 -17.17 -5.42
CA TYR A 4 -0.54 -16.99 -4.20
C TYR A 4 -0.47 -15.51 -3.81
N ALA A 5 -0.20 -14.62 -4.78
CA ALA A 5 -0.17 -13.19 -4.54
C ALA A 5 -1.52 -12.65 -4.08
N GLU A 6 -2.62 -13.03 -4.73
CA GLU A 6 -3.96 -12.65 -4.30
C GLU A 6 -4.22 -13.06 -2.85
N LYS A 7 -3.86 -14.30 -2.46
CA LYS A 7 -4.01 -14.76 -1.07
C LYS A 7 -3.22 -13.90 -0.07
N ARG A 8 -2.02 -13.43 -0.42
CA ARG A 8 -1.21 -12.55 0.45
C ARG A 8 -1.85 -11.17 0.58
N CYS A 9 -2.33 -10.62 -0.52
CA CYS A 9 -2.98 -9.32 -0.52
C CYS A 9 -4.31 -9.33 0.23
N VAL A 10 -5.13 -10.40 0.11
CA VAL A 10 -6.35 -10.59 0.92
C VAL A 10 -6.05 -10.54 2.42
N ALA A 11 -4.98 -11.22 2.87
CA ALA A 11 -4.60 -11.21 4.28
C ALA A 11 -4.18 -9.79 4.73
N ALA A 12 -3.37 -9.09 3.92
CA ALA A 12 -2.95 -7.72 4.22
C ALA A 12 -4.13 -6.73 4.23
N GLU A 13 -5.11 -6.90 3.34
CA GLU A 13 -6.34 -6.11 3.29
C GLU A 13 -7.18 -6.33 4.55
N GLN A 14 -7.36 -7.58 5.00
CA GLN A 14 -8.09 -7.89 6.23
C GLN A 14 -7.46 -7.21 7.45
N GLU A 15 -6.15 -7.33 7.62
CA GLU A 15 -5.42 -6.65 8.70
C GLU A 15 -5.62 -5.13 8.66
N ARG A 16 -5.60 -4.53 7.46
CA ARG A 16 -5.84 -3.10 7.28
C ARG A 16 -7.25 -2.67 7.64
N VAL A 17 -8.26 -3.44 7.26
CA VAL A 17 -9.67 -3.14 7.57
C VAL A 17 -9.89 -3.17 9.09
N GLU A 18 -9.26 -4.09 9.80
CA GLU A 18 -9.32 -4.17 11.27
C GLU A 18 -8.66 -2.97 11.97
N LEU A 19 -7.71 -2.31 11.30
CA LEU A 19 -7.02 -1.12 11.80
C LEU A 19 -7.76 0.19 11.55
N ALA A 20 -8.87 0.18 10.80
CA ALA A 20 -9.58 1.38 10.41
C ALA A 20 -10.08 2.20 11.63
N ASP A 21 -9.66 3.46 11.69
CA ASP A 21 -10.11 4.41 12.71
C ASP A 21 -10.93 5.54 12.06
N MET A 22 -12.24 5.50 12.31
CA MET A 22 -13.22 6.43 11.74
C MET A 22 -13.48 7.65 12.63
N ARG A 23 -12.74 7.82 13.73
CA ARG A 23 -12.87 8.99 14.60
C ARG A 23 -12.42 10.25 13.84
N ARG A 24 -13.12 11.36 14.06
CA ARG A 24 -12.69 12.66 13.50
C ARG A 24 -11.45 13.14 14.25
N LEU A 25 -10.51 13.78 13.55
CA LEU A 25 -9.32 14.36 14.17
C LEU A 25 -9.63 15.35 15.30
N SER A 26 -10.76 16.05 15.24
CA SER A 26 -11.23 16.93 16.32
C SER A 26 -11.52 16.20 17.64
N ASP A 27 -11.78 14.89 17.56
CA ASP A 27 -12.31 14.08 18.66
C ASP A 27 -11.19 13.25 19.36
N VAL A 28 -9.94 13.28 18.85
CA VAL A 28 -8.80 12.43 19.31
C VAL A 28 -7.75 13.16 20.16
N GLY A 29 -7.96 14.42 20.50
CA GLY A 29 -7.08 15.18 21.39
C GLY A 29 -5.73 15.59 20.76
N PRO A 30 -4.75 16.07 21.54
CA PRO A 30 -3.51 16.64 21.02
C PRO A 30 -2.63 15.64 20.25
N ASP A 31 -2.74 14.35 20.53
CA ASP A 31 -1.93 13.28 19.92
C ASP A 31 -2.60 12.64 18.68
N ALA A 32 -3.62 13.29 18.12
CA ALA A 32 -4.42 12.77 17.02
C ALA A 32 -3.59 12.35 15.79
N LEU A 33 -2.60 13.17 15.41
CA LEU A 33 -1.77 12.91 14.25
C LEU A 33 -0.77 11.78 14.51
N GLN A 34 -0.25 11.67 15.73
CA GLN A 34 0.63 10.58 16.15
C GLN A 34 -0.13 9.24 16.16
N GLN A 35 -1.37 9.23 16.66
CA GLN A 35 -2.22 8.03 16.60
C GLN A 35 -2.50 7.62 15.15
N ARG A 36 -2.80 8.59 14.27
CA ARG A 36 -3.03 8.34 12.85
C ARG A 36 -1.78 7.80 12.16
N ALA A 37 -0.61 8.40 12.40
CA ALA A 37 0.66 7.91 11.89
C ALA A 37 0.92 6.45 12.29
N ALA A 38 0.65 6.09 13.54
CA ALA A 38 0.82 4.72 14.03
C ALA A 38 -0.15 3.72 13.36
N ILE A 39 -1.36 4.15 12.99
CA ILE A 39 -2.29 3.32 12.19
C ILE A 39 -1.76 3.15 10.77
N VAL A 40 -1.29 4.24 10.15
CA VAL A 40 -0.69 4.21 8.81
C VAL A 40 0.51 3.26 8.76
N ASP A 41 1.39 3.29 9.77
CA ASP A 41 2.52 2.35 9.87
C ASP A 41 2.05 0.91 9.85
N LYS A 42 1.15 0.54 10.78
CA LYS A 42 0.67 -0.84 10.92
C LYS A 42 -0.03 -1.33 9.64
N ALA A 43 -0.82 -0.45 9.04
CA ALA A 43 -1.47 -0.70 7.76
C ALA A 43 -0.45 -0.86 6.61
N THR A 44 0.67 -0.15 6.66
CA THR A 44 1.75 -0.23 5.67
C THR A 44 2.62 -1.47 5.89
N ASP A 45 2.83 -1.89 7.14
CA ASP A 45 3.54 -3.13 7.47
C ASP A 45 2.84 -4.36 6.89
N SER A 46 1.49 -4.39 6.88
CA SER A 46 0.75 -5.53 6.30
C SER A 46 0.94 -5.63 4.79
N ILE A 47 0.93 -4.49 4.10
CA ILE A 47 1.23 -4.39 2.66
C ILE A 47 2.66 -4.85 2.39
N GLU A 48 3.62 -4.32 3.14
CA GLU A 48 5.05 -4.63 2.99
C GLU A 48 5.31 -6.13 3.12
N ARG A 49 4.75 -6.77 4.15
CA ARG A 49 4.82 -8.24 4.33
C ARG A 49 4.24 -8.99 3.14
N ALA A 50 3.08 -8.58 2.62
CA ALA A 50 2.49 -9.24 1.46
C ALA A 50 3.39 -9.10 0.22
N VAL A 51 3.94 -7.91 -0.04
CA VAL A 51 4.85 -7.68 -1.16
C VAL A 51 6.15 -8.47 -1.01
N ASP A 52 6.70 -8.58 0.21
CA ASP A 52 7.88 -9.40 0.50
C ASP A 52 7.61 -10.89 0.24
N ASP A 53 6.50 -11.41 0.75
CA ASP A 53 6.07 -12.80 0.53
C ASP A 53 5.89 -13.10 -0.96
N ILE A 54 5.37 -12.14 -1.73
CA ILE A 54 5.15 -12.27 -3.16
C ILE A 54 6.46 -12.21 -3.95
N ALA A 55 7.36 -11.30 -3.59
CA ALA A 55 8.67 -11.16 -4.22
C ALA A 55 9.54 -12.41 -4.03
N ALA A 56 9.38 -13.11 -2.89
CA ALA A 56 10.09 -14.35 -2.60
C ALA A 56 9.56 -15.57 -3.39
N GLN A 57 8.37 -15.48 -3.99
CA GLN A 57 7.76 -16.59 -4.73
C GLN A 57 8.27 -16.63 -6.19
N PRO A 58 8.87 -17.75 -6.65
CA PRO A 58 9.31 -17.88 -8.04
C PRO A 58 8.17 -17.70 -9.06
N VAL A 59 8.49 -17.02 -10.16
CA VAL A 59 7.64 -16.86 -11.35
C VAL A 59 8.16 -17.79 -12.45
N ALA A 60 7.28 -18.63 -13.00
CA ALA A 60 7.69 -19.72 -13.88
C ALA A 60 7.82 -19.31 -15.35
N ASP A 61 6.97 -18.42 -15.83
CA ASP A 61 6.93 -18.00 -17.24
C ASP A 61 7.80 -16.76 -17.50
N GLU A 62 8.39 -16.69 -18.70
CA GLU A 62 9.32 -15.62 -19.11
C GLU A 62 8.68 -14.23 -19.03
N LYS A 63 7.41 -14.12 -19.44
CA LYS A 63 6.67 -12.85 -19.37
C LYS A 63 6.56 -12.38 -17.92
N GLY A 64 6.13 -13.25 -17.02
CA GLY A 64 6.04 -12.98 -15.60
C GLY A 64 7.38 -12.59 -14.98
N GLN A 65 8.46 -13.29 -15.34
CA GLN A 65 9.81 -12.95 -14.88
C GLN A 65 10.26 -11.55 -15.32
N ALA A 66 9.81 -11.07 -16.48
CA ALA A 66 10.11 -9.73 -16.96
C ALA A 66 9.28 -8.63 -16.28
N ILE A 67 8.00 -8.88 -15.98
CA ILE A 67 7.07 -7.82 -15.54
C ILE A 67 6.82 -7.80 -14.03
N VAL A 68 6.88 -8.93 -13.34
CA VAL A 68 6.61 -9.01 -11.90
C VAL A 68 7.60 -8.17 -11.09
N PRO A 69 8.93 -8.20 -11.34
CA PRO A 69 9.87 -7.36 -10.61
C PRO A 69 9.60 -5.85 -10.76
N LEU A 70 9.12 -5.42 -11.93
CA LEU A 70 8.76 -4.02 -12.17
C LEU A 70 7.53 -3.62 -11.34
N TRP A 71 6.51 -4.48 -11.30
CA TRP A 71 5.34 -4.25 -10.46
C TRP A 71 5.68 -4.23 -8.97
N ILE A 72 6.57 -5.11 -8.50
CA ILE A 72 7.07 -5.09 -7.12
C ILE A 72 7.82 -3.77 -6.82
N ALA A 73 8.62 -3.26 -7.76
CA ALA A 73 9.31 -1.98 -7.59
C ALA A 73 8.34 -0.79 -7.52
N ASP A 74 7.29 -0.80 -8.36
CA ASP A 74 6.21 0.19 -8.28
C ASP A 74 5.52 0.12 -6.90
N TYR A 75 5.24 -1.09 -6.39
CA TYR A 75 4.64 -1.27 -5.06
C TYR A 75 5.55 -0.77 -3.93
N ARG A 76 6.86 -1.01 -4.02
CA ARG A 76 7.84 -0.52 -3.02
C ARG A 76 7.90 1.01 -2.98
N THR A 77 7.74 1.65 -4.14
CA THR A 77 7.61 3.11 -4.22
C THR A 77 6.35 3.58 -3.48
N TYR A 78 5.20 2.95 -3.74
CA TYR A 78 3.96 3.26 -3.02
C TYR A 78 4.06 3.03 -1.50
N ILE A 79 4.74 1.97 -1.05
CA ILE A 79 5.03 1.73 0.37
C ILE A 79 5.86 2.87 0.96
N GLN A 80 6.89 3.32 0.25
CA GLN A 80 7.73 4.43 0.69
C GLN A 80 6.92 5.73 0.83
N ASP A 81 6.07 6.06 -0.15
CA ASP A 81 5.19 7.23 -0.07
C ASP A 81 4.31 7.19 1.22
N ARG A 82 3.78 6.01 1.57
CA ARG A 82 2.99 5.85 2.80
C ARG A 82 3.80 6.04 4.08
N ARG A 83 5.08 5.62 4.09
CA ARG A 83 5.99 5.84 5.23
C ARG A 83 6.29 7.33 5.40
N GLU A 84 6.56 8.03 4.31
CA GLU A 84 6.81 9.48 4.32
C GLU A 84 5.58 10.25 4.81
N TYR A 85 4.39 9.82 4.42
CA TYR A 85 3.15 10.39 4.95
C TYR A 85 2.99 10.17 6.47
N ALA A 86 3.30 8.97 6.97
CA ALA A 86 3.29 8.72 8.41
C ALA A 86 4.29 9.61 9.16
N ASP A 87 5.48 9.82 8.60
CA ASP A 87 6.48 10.75 9.16
C ASP A 87 6.02 12.20 9.16
N ALA A 88 5.35 12.64 8.09
CA ALA A 88 4.75 13.97 8.00
C ALA A 88 3.69 14.19 9.10
N LEU A 89 2.83 13.20 9.33
CA LEU A 89 1.84 13.23 10.42
C LEU A 89 2.51 13.34 11.80
N ARG A 90 3.60 12.59 12.05
CA ARG A 90 4.37 12.70 13.31
C ARG A 90 4.96 14.09 13.50
N ALA A 91 5.37 14.73 12.41
CA ALA A 91 5.88 16.10 12.39
C ALA A 91 4.77 17.17 12.51
N GLY A 92 3.50 16.77 12.59
CA GLY A 92 2.36 17.68 12.70
C GLY A 92 1.83 18.20 11.36
N ASN A 93 2.34 17.69 10.23
CA ASN A 93 1.79 17.99 8.92
C ASN A 93 0.61 17.05 8.60
N ASN A 94 -0.57 17.61 8.35
CA ASN A 94 -1.78 16.88 7.97
C ASN A 94 -2.26 17.26 6.56
N ASP A 95 -1.33 17.61 5.67
CA ASP A 95 -1.59 17.71 4.24
C ASP A 95 -2.16 16.38 3.70
N PRO A 96 -2.98 16.41 2.63
CA PRO A 96 -3.46 15.18 2.00
C PRO A 96 -2.33 14.25 1.58
N PHE A 97 -2.59 12.94 1.59
CA PHE A 97 -1.65 11.95 1.09
C PHE A 97 -1.29 12.25 -0.36
N ALA A 98 0.01 12.35 -0.64
CA ALA A 98 0.57 12.52 -1.97
C ALA A 98 1.38 11.27 -2.32
N GLU A 99 1.34 10.90 -3.60
CA GLU A 99 2.04 9.73 -4.10
C GLU A 99 2.98 10.09 -5.24
N THR A 100 4.01 9.28 -5.42
CA THR A 100 4.95 9.38 -6.52
C THR A 100 4.22 9.25 -7.86
N ARG A 101 4.64 10.05 -8.84
CA ARG A 101 4.14 9.98 -10.22
C ARG A 101 5.25 9.55 -11.17
N VAL A 102 4.98 8.54 -11.98
CA VAL A 102 5.89 8.05 -13.03
C VAL A 102 5.22 8.34 -14.38
N ASP A 103 5.89 9.12 -15.23
CA ASP A 103 5.34 9.58 -16.51
C ASP A 103 3.97 10.27 -16.40
N GLY A 104 3.76 10.99 -15.29
CA GLY A 104 2.51 11.68 -14.97
C GLY A 104 1.42 10.78 -14.37
N ILE A 105 1.61 9.46 -14.35
CA ILE A 105 0.67 8.48 -13.80
C ILE A 105 0.97 8.27 -12.31
N PRO A 106 -0.03 8.37 -11.42
CA PRO A 106 0.17 8.04 -10.00
C PRO A 106 0.60 6.58 -9.82
N ILE A 107 1.51 6.32 -8.89
CA ILE A 107 2.06 4.98 -8.68
C ILE A 107 0.99 3.96 -8.28
N SER A 108 -0.03 4.38 -7.51
CA SER A 108 -1.18 3.53 -7.17
C SER A 108 -1.96 3.04 -8.40
N GLU A 109 -2.06 3.86 -9.44
CA GLU A 109 -2.74 3.51 -10.70
C GLU A 109 -1.95 2.43 -11.45
N LYS A 110 -0.61 2.53 -11.49
CA LYS A 110 0.25 1.50 -12.09
C LYS A 110 0.12 0.17 -11.36
N VAL A 111 0.20 0.20 -10.03
CA VAL A 111 0.05 -1.00 -9.17
C VAL A 111 -1.33 -1.64 -9.38
N SER A 112 -2.38 -0.83 -9.41
CA SER A 112 -3.77 -1.30 -9.51
C SER A 112 -4.11 -1.84 -10.89
N THR A 113 -3.60 -1.21 -11.96
CA THR A 113 -3.78 -1.70 -13.33
C THR A 113 -3.18 -3.10 -13.51
N PHE A 114 -1.94 -3.30 -13.04
CA PHE A 114 -1.32 -4.62 -13.07
C PHE A 114 -2.12 -5.66 -12.28
N ALA A 115 -2.59 -5.29 -11.08
CA ALA A 115 -3.41 -6.17 -10.25
C ALA A 115 -4.72 -6.57 -10.95
N ALA A 116 -5.39 -5.62 -11.61
CA ALA A 116 -6.61 -5.86 -12.37
C ALA A 116 -6.37 -6.79 -13.57
N ASP A 117 -5.36 -6.50 -14.39
CA ASP A 117 -4.99 -7.29 -15.58
C ASP A 117 -4.62 -8.74 -15.25
N ASN A 118 -4.16 -8.97 -14.01
CA ASN A 118 -3.76 -10.29 -13.53
C ASN A 118 -4.80 -10.93 -12.59
N LEU A 119 -6.03 -10.41 -12.49
CA LEU A 119 -7.08 -10.97 -11.64
C LEU A 119 -6.63 -11.15 -10.18
N MET A 120 -5.92 -10.17 -9.66
CA MET A 120 -5.46 -10.09 -8.27
C MET A 120 -6.07 -8.85 -7.61
N LYS A 121 -7.40 -8.78 -7.56
CA LYS A 121 -8.11 -7.55 -7.17
C LYS A 121 -7.67 -7.03 -5.80
N SER A 122 -7.41 -7.92 -4.84
CA SER A 122 -7.00 -7.54 -3.49
C SER A 122 -5.57 -6.96 -3.46
N CYS A 123 -4.77 -7.20 -4.50
CA CYS A 123 -3.45 -6.59 -4.67
C CYS A 123 -3.47 -5.19 -5.30
N ALA A 124 -4.64 -4.61 -5.58
CA ALA A 124 -4.72 -3.20 -5.96
C ALA A 124 -4.15 -2.31 -4.84
N ALA A 125 -3.65 -1.13 -5.20
CA ALA A 125 -3.15 -0.18 -4.22
C ALA A 125 -4.30 0.26 -3.29
N PRO A 126 -4.12 0.22 -1.96
CA PRO A 126 -5.12 0.71 -1.03
C PRO A 126 -5.51 2.18 -1.25
N ILE A 127 -6.80 2.49 -1.10
CA ILE A 127 -7.36 3.84 -1.22
C ILE A 127 -7.73 4.45 0.14
N ASP A 128 -7.23 3.88 1.24
CA ASP A 128 -7.54 4.29 2.61
C ASP A 128 -6.96 5.65 3.02
N LEU A 129 -5.96 6.13 2.28
CA LEU A 129 -5.33 7.43 2.50
C LEU A 129 -5.69 8.45 1.41
N SER A 130 -6.24 7.99 0.29
CA SER A 130 -6.65 8.81 -0.84
C SER A 130 -8.05 9.36 -0.59
N VAL A 131 -8.17 10.68 -0.44
CA VAL A 131 -9.44 11.41 -0.24
C VAL A 131 -9.73 12.35 -1.39
#